data_AF-A0A6H3FCL2-F1
#
_entry.id   AF-A0A6H3FCL2-F1
#
_cell.length_a   1.000
_cell.length_b   1.000
_cell.length_c   1.000
_cell.angle_alpha   90.00
_cell.angle_beta   90.00
_cell.angle_gamma   90.00
#
_symmetry.space_group_name_H-M   'P 1'
#
loop_
_entity.id
_entity.type
_entity.pdbx_description
1 polymer ?
#
loop_
_entity_poly.entity_id
_entity_poly.type
_entity_poly.pdbx_seq_one_letter_code
_entity_poly.pdbx_strand_id
1 'polypeptide(L)'
;MRTRLFLMASLVLTACVKTPEPAPAPTPAPPSEPCPYVYVYAPGNYIIDIAGGADVVLDPGASDFELFCSPGAARAAVNADVAAGRLPEGDWRIYRLDGDLDDLAQPLPSHRYMLKRMAQVVDWVTENI
;
A
#
# COMPACT_ATOMS: atom_id res chain seq x y z
N MET A 1 20.48 30.71 81.28
CA MET A 1 19.82 31.98 80.92
C MET A 1 19.73 32.07 79.40
N ARG A 2 18.52 32.29 78.84
CA ARG A 2 18.20 33.09 77.63
C ARG A 2 18.95 32.75 76.32
N THR A 3 18.39 32.55 75.12
CA THR A 3 17.06 32.73 74.49
C THR A 3 17.22 32.23 73.02
N ARG A 4 16.10 32.07 72.29
CA ARG A 4 15.88 32.12 70.81
C ARG A 4 15.64 30.74 70.17
N LEU A 5 14.41 30.32 69.85
CA LEU A 5 13.36 30.85 68.95
C LEU A 5 13.73 30.76 67.46
N PHE A 6 12.78 30.22 66.67
CA PHE A 6 12.63 30.11 65.21
C PHE A 6 12.94 28.71 64.60
N LEU A 7 11.95 27.89 64.25
CA LEU A 7 10.99 27.94 63.12
C LEU A 7 11.66 27.59 61.77
N MET A 8 11.39 26.38 61.26
CA MET A 8 11.59 25.88 59.89
C MET A 8 11.27 24.37 59.95
N ALA A 9 10.70 23.68 58.98
CA ALA A 9 9.85 23.98 57.84
C ALA A 9 9.48 22.59 57.30
N SER A 10 8.24 22.46 56.85
CA SER A 10 7.68 21.30 56.16
C SER A 10 8.53 20.88 54.94
N LEU A 11 8.64 19.58 54.66
CA LEU A 11 8.18 18.97 53.40
C LEU A 11 8.51 17.46 53.41
N VAL A 12 7.47 16.64 53.50
CA VAL A 12 7.53 15.20 53.25
C VAL A 12 7.64 15.01 51.74
N LEU A 13 8.79 14.53 51.24
CA LEU A 13 8.91 14.08 49.86
C LEU A 13 8.21 12.74 49.70
N THR A 14 6.96 12.76 49.24
CA THR A 14 6.33 11.58 48.61
C THR A 14 6.85 11.49 47.18
N ALA A 15 7.82 10.61 46.95
CA ALA A 15 8.26 10.24 45.60
C ALA A 15 7.16 9.40 44.93
N CYS A 16 6.46 9.99 43.96
CA CYS A 16 5.61 9.23 43.04
C CYS A 16 6.51 8.44 42.09
N VAL A 17 6.71 7.15 42.38
CA VAL A 17 7.12 6.16 41.38
C VAL A 17 6.00 6.09 40.34
N LYS A 18 6.27 6.59 39.14
CA LYS A 18 5.40 6.42 37.98
C LYS A 18 5.82 5.12 37.30
N THR A 19 5.08 4.05 37.59
CA THR A 19 5.16 2.77 36.84
C THR A 19 4.94 3.06 35.35
N PRO A 20 5.81 2.57 34.44
CA PRO A 20 5.56 2.66 33.01
C PRO A 20 4.32 1.85 32.65
N GLU A 21 3.33 2.52 32.08
CA GLU A 21 2.14 1.88 31.52
C GLU A 21 2.57 0.96 30.36
N PRO A 22 2.11 -0.31 30.31
CA PRO A 22 2.42 -1.19 29.19
C PRO A 22 1.89 -0.56 27.90
N ALA A 23 2.77 -0.39 26.92
CA ALA A 23 2.37 0.05 25.58
C ALA A 23 1.26 -0.89 25.06
N PRO A 24 0.14 -0.35 24.54
CA PRO A 24 -0.92 -1.18 23.97
C PRO A 24 -0.32 -2.11 22.91
N ALA A 25 -0.65 -3.40 22.99
CA ALA A 25 -0.33 -4.34 21.92
C ALA A 25 -0.87 -3.80 20.59
N PRO A 26 -0.14 -3.92 19.47
CA PRO A 26 -0.62 -3.46 18.18
C PRO A 26 -1.94 -4.16 17.88
N THR A 27 -2.99 -3.36 17.66
CA THR A 27 -4.30 -3.85 17.25
C THR A 27 -4.13 -4.67 15.96
N PRO A 28 -4.73 -5.88 15.86
CA PRO A 28 -4.74 -6.61 14.60
C PRO A 28 -5.27 -5.71 13.50
N ALA A 29 -4.53 -5.63 12.39
CA ALA A 29 -5.01 -4.90 11.22
C ALA A 29 -6.40 -5.43 10.85
N PRO A 30 -7.35 -4.55 10.48
CA PRO A 30 -8.67 -4.98 10.04
C PRO A 30 -8.52 -6.01 8.91
N PRO A 31 -9.45 -6.98 8.79
CA PRO A 31 -9.44 -7.91 7.68
C PRO A 31 -9.37 -7.11 6.39
N SER A 32 -8.40 -7.43 5.54
CA SER A 32 -8.24 -6.84 4.22
C SER A 32 -9.60 -6.88 3.53
N GLU A 33 -10.08 -5.72 3.06
CA GLU A 33 -11.26 -5.65 2.21
C GLU A 33 -11.15 -6.73 1.12
N PRO A 34 -12.26 -7.39 0.73
CA PRO A 34 -12.22 -8.32 -0.39
C PRO A 34 -11.58 -7.62 -1.59
N CYS A 35 -10.85 -8.38 -2.40
CA CYS A 35 -10.16 -7.90 -3.60
C CYS A 35 -11.06 -8.18 -4.81
N PRO A 36 -12.14 -7.39 -5.06
CA PRO A 36 -13.16 -7.73 -6.04
C PRO A 36 -12.64 -7.65 -7.48
N TYR A 37 -11.58 -6.88 -7.70
CA TYR A 37 -10.97 -6.66 -9.00
C TYR A 37 -9.46 -6.65 -8.85
N VAL A 38 -8.78 -7.15 -9.88
CA VAL A 38 -7.32 -7.14 -9.98
C VAL A 38 -6.90 -6.03 -10.92
N TYR A 39 -5.96 -5.22 -10.45
CA TYR A 39 -5.41 -4.09 -11.20
C TYR A 39 -3.92 -4.25 -11.44
N VAL A 40 -3.44 -3.61 -12.50
CA VAL A 40 -2.03 -3.55 -12.89
C VAL A 40 -1.73 -2.17 -13.45
N TYR A 41 -0.49 -1.69 -13.31
CA TYR A 41 -0.02 -0.55 -14.07
C TYR A 41 0.70 -1.01 -15.34
N ALA A 42 0.46 -0.35 -16.47
CA ALA A 42 1.14 -0.63 -17.74
C ALA A 42 1.22 0.64 -18.61
N PRO A 43 1.99 0.62 -19.72
CA PRO A 43 2.05 1.74 -20.65
C PRO A 43 0.68 2.15 -21.20
N GLY A 44 0.48 3.46 -21.41
CA GLY A 44 -0.81 4.04 -21.80
C GLY A 44 -1.27 3.74 -23.23
N ASN A 45 -0.39 3.22 -24.09
CA ASN A 45 -0.74 2.89 -25.47
C ASN A 45 -1.78 1.78 -25.58
N TYR A 46 -1.90 0.89 -24.58
CA TYR A 46 -2.93 -0.16 -24.59
C TYR A 46 -4.36 0.41 -24.59
N ILE A 47 -4.57 1.65 -24.11
CA ILE A 47 -5.88 2.31 -24.21
C ILE A 47 -6.35 2.39 -25.66
N ILE A 48 -5.44 2.68 -26.60
CA ILE A 48 -5.80 2.82 -28.02
C ILE A 48 -6.23 1.47 -28.59
N ASP A 49 -5.51 0.41 -28.24
CA ASP A 49 -5.81 -0.95 -28.69
C ASP A 49 -7.17 -1.42 -28.13
N ILE A 50 -7.40 -1.24 -26.83
CA ILE A 50 -8.65 -1.62 -26.17
C ILE A 50 -9.83 -0.80 -26.72
N ALA A 51 -9.67 0.53 -26.86
CA ALA A 51 -10.70 1.40 -27.43
C ALA A 51 -10.99 1.07 -28.91
N GLY A 52 -10.00 0.53 -29.63
CA GLY A 52 -10.13 0.01 -30.98
C GLY A 52 -10.80 -1.37 -31.06
N GLY A 53 -11.10 -2.00 -29.92
CA GLY A 53 -11.73 -3.32 -29.83
C GLY A 53 -10.75 -4.48 -29.92
N ALA A 54 -9.44 -4.26 -29.74
CA ALA A 54 -8.46 -5.33 -29.69
C ALA A 54 -8.43 -6.01 -28.32
N ASP A 55 -8.15 -7.32 -28.33
CA ASP A 55 -7.87 -8.08 -27.12
C ASP A 55 -6.42 -7.83 -26.68
N VAL A 56 -6.24 -7.00 -25.64
CA VAL A 56 -4.93 -6.80 -25.03
C VAL A 56 -4.70 -7.85 -23.96
N VAL A 57 -3.70 -8.71 -24.16
CA VAL A 57 -3.32 -9.78 -23.23
C VAL A 57 -1.94 -9.48 -22.65
N LEU A 58 -1.86 -9.48 -21.31
CA LEU A 58 -0.61 -9.37 -20.58
C LEU A 58 0.00 -10.75 -20.41
N ASP A 59 1.25 -10.91 -20.85
CA ASP A 59 2.00 -12.17 -20.73
C ASP A 59 3.14 -12.02 -19.72
N PRO A 60 3.09 -12.69 -18.55
CA PRO A 60 4.17 -12.66 -17.58
C PRO A 60 5.47 -13.29 -18.08
N GLY A 61 5.46 -14.03 -19.20
CA GLY A 61 6.66 -14.46 -19.90
C GLY A 61 7.39 -13.35 -20.67
N ALA A 62 6.71 -12.24 -20.95
CA ALA A 62 7.26 -11.09 -21.68
C ALA A 62 7.66 -9.94 -20.75
N SER A 63 6.99 -9.74 -19.62
CA SER A 63 7.26 -8.68 -18.64
C SER A 63 6.69 -9.02 -17.27
N ASP A 64 7.29 -8.49 -16.21
CA ASP A 64 6.72 -8.61 -14.87
C ASP A 64 5.55 -7.63 -14.69
N PHE A 65 4.46 -8.11 -14.11
CA PHE A 65 3.25 -7.33 -13.87
C PHE A 65 2.84 -7.42 -12.41
N GLU A 66 3.03 -6.34 -11.65
CA GLU A 66 2.56 -6.25 -10.27
C GLU A 66 1.03 -6.10 -10.22
N LEU A 67 0.40 -6.89 -9.36
CA LEU A 67 -1.03 -6.94 -9.18
C LEU A 67 -1.45 -6.23 -7.89
N PHE A 68 -2.58 -5.51 -7.96
CA PHE A 68 -3.10 -4.70 -6.88
C PHE A 68 -4.61 -4.93 -6.71
N CYS A 69 -5.08 -4.81 -5.48
CA CYS A 69 -6.52 -4.92 -5.16
C CYS A 69 -7.29 -3.61 -5.30
N SER A 70 -6.61 -2.50 -5.60
CA SER A 70 -7.28 -1.22 -5.85
C SER A 70 -6.51 -0.36 -6.86
N PRO A 71 -7.21 0.52 -7.60
CA PRO A 71 -6.56 1.48 -8.48
C PRO A 71 -5.60 2.41 -7.74
N GLY A 72 -5.96 2.83 -6.53
CA GLY A 72 -5.16 3.72 -5.70
C GLY A 72 -3.84 3.09 -5.28
N ALA A 73 -3.83 1.81 -4.93
CA ALA A 73 -2.60 1.08 -4.62
C ALA A 73 -1.69 0.96 -5.85
N ALA A 74 -2.25 0.60 -7.01
CA ALA A 74 -1.50 0.51 -8.26
C ALA A 74 -0.90 1.88 -8.65
N ARG A 75 -1.66 2.96 -8.48
CA ARG A 75 -1.20 4.33 -8.73
C ARG A 75 -0.07 4.74 -7.79
N ALA A 76 -0.20 4.46 -6.50
CA ALA A 76 0.83 4.77 -5.52
C ALA A 76 2.13 4.02 -5.84
N ALA A 77 2.04 2.76 -6.24
CA ALA A 77 3.19 1.94 -6.61
C ALA A 77 3.93 2.49 -7.84
N VAL A 78 3.23 2.74 -8.96
CA VAL A 78 3.88 3.28 -10.16
C VAL A 78 4.51 4.65 -9.92
N ASN A 79 3.85 5.53 -9.16
CA ASN A 79 4.40 6.83 -8.80
C ASN A 79 5.67 6.70 -7.94
N ALA A 80 5.67 5.76 -6.98
CA ALA A 80 6.83 5.51 -6.12
C ALA A 80 8.00 4.90 -6.92
N ASP A 81 7.72 4.02 -7.87
CA ASP A 81 8.73 3.41 -8.74
C ASP A 81 9.35 4.44 -9.71
N VAL A 82 8.54 5.33 -10.28
CA VAL A 82 9.03 6.46 -11.10
C VAL A 82 9.89 7.40 -10.25
N ALA A 83 9.40 7.82 -9.08
CA ALA A 83 10.14 8.72 -8.19
C ALA A 83 11.47 8.12 -7.69
N ALA A 84 11.54 6.79 -7.56
CA ALA A 84 12.75 6.08 -7.19
C ALA A 84 13.66 5.72 -8.38
N GLY A 85 13.28 6.08 -9.61
CA GLY A 85 14.04 5.76 -10.82
C GLY A 85 14.04 4.27 -11.20
N ARG A 86 13.12 3.47 -10.66
CA ARG A 86 12.93 2.05 -11.03
C ARG A 86 12.11 1.90 -12.31
N LEU A 87 11.24 2.87 -12.58
CA LEU A 87 10.52 2.99 -13.85
C LEU A 87 10.88 4.33 -14.51
N PRO A 88 10.94 4.37 -15.85
CA PRO A 88 11.08 5.62 -16.58
C PRO A 88 9.84 6.50 -16.41
N GLU A 89 10.03 7.81 -16.53
CA GLU A 89 8.92 8.75 -16.73
C GLU A 89 8.17 8.40 -18.03
N GLY A 90 6.85 8.54 -18.02
CA GLY A 90 6.02 8.19 -19.17
C GLY A 90 4.54 8.17 -18.86
N ASP A 91 3.73 7.86 -19.88
CA ASP A 91 2.29 7.68 -19.73
C ASP A 91 1.99 6.30 -19.16
N TRP A 92 1.84 6.23 -17.84
CA TRP A 92 1.45 5.03 -17.11
C TRP A 92 -0.04 5.06 -16.79
N ARG A 93 -0.72 3.95 -17.05
CA ARG A 93 -2.16 3.79 -16.85
C ARG A 93 -2.44 2.58 -15.98
N ILE A 94 -3.56 2.65 -15.27
CA ILE A 94 -4.04 1.56 -14.41
C ILE A 94 -5.14 0.82 -15.16
N TYR A 95 -4.96 -0.48 -15.29
CA TYR A 95 -5.83 -1.38 -16.03
C TYR A 95 -6.44 -2.41 -15.08
N ARG A 96 -7.67 -2.81 -15.37
CA ARG A 96 -8.31 -3.96 -14.72
C ARG A 96 -8.10 -5.20 -15.57
N LEU A 97 -7.85 -6.32 -14.90
CA LEU A 97 -7.71 -7.62 -15.54
C LEU A 97 -8.99 -8.43 -15.44
N ASP A 98 -9.23 -9.30 -16.43
CA ASP A 98 -10.22 -10.36 -16.33
C ASP A 98 -9.73 -11.45 -15.37
N GLY A 99 -10.51 -11.72 -14.32
CA GLY A 99 -10.18 -12.71 -13.29
C GLY A 99 -10.07 -12.12 -11.87
N ASP A 100 -9.85 -13.02 -10.91
CA ASP A 100 -9.67 -12.70 -9.50
C ASP A 100 -8.22 -12.89 -9.03
N LEU A 101 -7.93 -12.45 -7.81
CA LEU A 101 -6.57 -12.51 -7.27
C LEU A 101 -6.09 -13.95 -7.09
N ASP A 102 -6.97 -14.89 -6.74
CA ASP A 102 -6.59 -16.29 -6.49
C ASP A 102 -6.19 -16.99 -7.80
N ASP A 103 -6.87 -16.69 -8.91
CA ASP A 103 -6.53 -17.19 -10.25
C ASP A 103 -5.33 -16.48 -10.88
N LEU A 104 -5.17 -15.17 -10.68
CA LEU A 104 -4.16 -14.40 -11.40
C LEU A 104 -2.82 -14.26 -10.66
N ALA A 105 -2.83 -14.32 -9.33
CA ALA A 105 -1.66 -13.94 -8.55
C ALA A 105 -0.73 -15.10 -8.20
N GLN A 106 0.56 -14.84 -8.35
CA GLN A 106 1.64 -15.47 -7.62
C GLN A 106 2.01 -14.56 -6.43
N PRO A 107 1.76 -14.96 -5.17
CA PRO A 107 2.16 -14.18 -4.01
C PRO A 107 3.68 -14.13 -3.89
N LEU A 108 4.19 -12.94 -3.57
CA LEU A 108 5.59 -12.65 -3.26
C LEU A 108 5.73 -12.20 -1.79
N PRO A 109 6.97 -12.15 -1.26
CA PRO A 109 7.22 -11.52 0.03
C PRO A 109 6.69 -10.09 0.08
N SER A 110 6.43 -9.59 1.29
CA SER A 110 5.94 -8.22 1.52
C SER A 110 4.52 -7.93 1.01
N HIS A 111 3.66 -8.96 0.92
CA HIS A 111 2.27 -8.83 0.45
C HIS A 111 2.16 -8.26 -0.98
N ARG A 112 3.17 -8.55 -1.81
CA ARG A 112 3.17 -8.22 -3.23
C ARG A 112 2.62 -9.40 -4.03
N TYR A 113 2.04 -9.11 -5.18
CA TYR A 113 1.46 -10.11 -6.05
C TYR A 113 1.96 -9.87 -7.48
N MET A 114 2.40 -10.91 -8.16
CA MET A 114 2.76 -10.85 -9.58
C MET A 114 1.77 -11.65 -10.40
N LEU A 115 1.58 -11.25 -11.65
CA LEU A 115 0.82 -12.03 -12.61
C LEU A 115 1.52 -13.38 -12.88
N LYS A 116 0.80 -14.50 -12.70
CA LYS A 116 1.37 -15.85 -12.86
C LYS A 116 1.04 -16.52 -14.20
N ARG A 117 0.04 -16.02 -14.91
CA ARG A 117 -0.44 -16.53 -16.20
C ARG A 117 -0.93 -15.37 -17.06
N MET A 118 -1.11 -15.62 -18.36
CA MET A 118 -1.70 -14.63 -19.26
C MET A 118 -3.09 -14.19 -18.77
N ALA A 119 -3.35 -12.88 -18.84
CA ALA A 119 -4.63 -12.28 -18.48
C ALA A 119 -5.01 -11.15 -19.44
N GLN A 120 -6.31 -11.06 -19.76
CA GLN A 120 -6.85 -10.01 -20.62
C GLN A 120 -7.06 -8.71 -19.83
N VAL A 121 -6.75 -7.58 -20.45
CA VAL A 121 -7.17 -6.27 -19.97
C VAL A 121 -8.62 -6.03 -20.38
N VAL A 122 -9.49 -5.74 -19.41
CA VAL A 122 -10.93 -5.55 -19.65
C VAL A 122 -11.33 -4.08 -19.74
N ASP A 123 -10.69 -3.22 -18.96
CA ASP A 123 -10.85 -1.77 -19.02
C ASP A 123 -9.67 -1.06 -18.35
N TRP A 124 -9.74 0.27 -18.34
CA TRP A 124 -8.78 1.14 -17.66
C TRP A 124 -9.51 2.14 -16.77
N VAL A 125 -8.79 2.61 -15.76
CA VAL A 125 -9.31 3.60 -14.82
C VAL A 125 -9.27 4.97 -15.48
N THR A 126 -10.43 5.62 -15.61
CA THR A 126 -10.60 6.93 -16.27
C THR A 126 -10.45 8.12 -15.33
N GLU A 127 -10.33 7.90 -14.01
CA GLU A 127 -10.21 9.00 -13.05
C GLU A 127 -9.01 9.88 -13.38
N ASN A 128 -9.30 11.17 -13.58
CA ASN A 128 -8.34 12.18 -13.95
C ASN A 128 -7.31 12.39 -12.83
N ILE A 129 -6.08 12.61 -13.27
CA ILE A 129 -4.94 13.10 -12.51
C ILE A 129 -5.20 14.55 -12.11
#